data_AF-A0A923CIX9-F1
#
_entry.id   AF-A0A923CIX9-F1
#
_cell.length_a   1.000
_cell.length_b   1.000
_cell.length_c   1.000
_cell.angle_alpha   90.00
_cell.angle_beta   90.00
_cell.angle_gamma   90.00
#
_symmetry.space_group_name_H-M   'P 1'
#
loop_
_entity.id
_entity.type
_entity.pdbx_description
1 polymer ?
#
loop_
_entity_poly.entity_id
_entity_poly.type
_entity_poly.pdbx_seq_one_letter_code
_entity_poly.pdbx_strand_id
1 'polypeptide(L)'
;MKKNYIFVFALCLLFVQASFGQGRDARLKTKGYVNPQEIVSLDSTMRMDQALLVINELSKQFAGKIIIDLEKRKGPIGVYVVNQHWRDALDMILTRNGMMCVEEADYIRILQAGAAPEVERGASGGIPGEPPPTLDSRDVKISAVFFSTDLSKLQEFGISWHFFRNKAKEPLEEFYLSAGLGLGDTAGVVPAMARESKSQMNIPPLRRGIGILQTPPEFNFANIDALIKFFGSNELGEVITSPDIVVRNGKPGRIQVGKDIFITSRDIAGNTINQLISTGTIIEVTPTVYTQTDTDFVYLNMTIEQSDAAPGATGPEISRNQVKTHTLLYNGEETVIGGLIRTQDVNRREGIPFLKDLPWWFLGLRYVFGSDVKYNTKTELIVLLKVELLEPIRDRMLRRTTRQELINSKRKANQRDFEKNP
;
A
#
# COMPACT_ATOMS: atom_id res chain seq x y z
N MET A 1 -13.81 -24.79 -51.16
CA MET A 1 -12.89 -24.99 -50.01
C MET A 1 -13.53 -24.58 -48.65
N LYS A 2 -14.78 -24.97 -48.34
CA LYS A 2 -15.44 -24.60 -47.06
C LYS A 2 -16.05 -25.77 -46.27
N LYS A 3 -15.88 -27.02 -46.71
CA LYS A 3 -16.47 -28.20 -46.04
C LYS A 3 -15.54 -28.94 -45.06
N ASN A 4 -14.25 -28.59 -44.98
CA ASN A 4 -13.29 -29.37 -44.19
C ASN A 4 -13.00 -28.81 -42.78
N TYR A 5 -13.39 -27.56 -42.48
CA TYR A 5 -13.14 -26.97 -41.16
C TYR A 5 -14.15 -27.38 -40.08
N ILE A 6 -15.39 -27.70 -40.48
CA ILE A 6 -16.43 -28.16 -39.54
C ILE A 6 -16.11 -29.55 -39.00
N PHE A 7 -15.51 -30.43 -39.82
CA PHE A 7 -15.16 -31.78 -39.38
C PHE A 7 -13.93 -31.79 -38.46
N VAL A 8 -12.95 -30.91 -38.71
CA VAL A 8 -11.77 -30.76 -37.83
C VAL A 8 -12.15 -30.11 -36.50
N PHE A 9 -13.11 -29.16 -36.49
CA PHE A 9 -13.59 -28.55 -35.25
C PHE A 9 -14.43 -29.51 -34.41
N ALA A 10 -15.24 -30.37 -35.04
CA ALA A 10 -15.99 -31.43 -34.35
C ALA A 10 -15.07 -32.53 -33.78
N LEU A 11 -13.98 -32.87 -34.48
CA LEU A 11 -13.01 -33.85 -34.02
C LEU A 11 -12.15 -33.33 -32.85
N CYS A 12 -11.82 -32.04 -32.83
CA CYS A 12 -11.15 -31.40 -31.69
C CYS A 12 -12.06 -31.29 -30.45
N LEU A 13 -13.37 -31.06 -30.62
CA LEU A 13 -14.31 -31.01 -29.50
C LEU A 13 -14.54 -32.38 -28.85
N LEU A 14 -14.43 -33.47 -29.63
CA LEU A 14 -14.46 -34.84 -29.12
C LEU A 14 -13.16 -35.23 -28.39
N PHE A 15 -12.01 -34.67 -28.78
CA PHE A 15 -10.74 -34.94 -28.10
C PHE A 15 -10.59 -34.20 -26.75
N VAL A 16 -11.20 -33.03 -26.59
CA VAL A 16 -11.17 -32.28 -25.31
C VAL A 16 -12.05 -32.95 -24.24
N GLN A 17 -13.10 -33.68 -24.64
CA GLN A 17 -13.91 -34.49 -23.72
C GLN A 17 -13.18 -35.75 -23.23
N ALA A 18 -12.17 -36.24 -23.96
CA ALA A 18 -11.38 -37.41 -23.56
C ALA A 18 -10.28 -37.09 -22.53
N SER A 19 -9.79 -35.84 -22.47
CA SER A 19 -8.73 -35.46 -21.53
C SER A 19 -9.21 -35.06 -20.14
N PHE A 20 -10.53 -34.88 -19.93
CA PHE A 20 -11.12 -34.69 -18.60
C PHE A 20 -11.57 -36.01 -17.92
N GLY A 21 -11.30 -37.16 -18.55
CA GLY A 21 -11.67 -38.48 -18.05
C GLY A 21 -10.57 -39.24 -17.29
N GLN A 22 -9.40 -38.65 -17.03
CA GLN A 22 -8.26 -39.38 -16.44
C GLN A 22 -7.97 -39.11 -14.95
N GLY A 23 -8.81 -38.34 -14.25
CA GLY A 23 -8.61 -38.03 -12.82
C GLY A 23 -9.66 -38.58 -11.85
N ARG A 24 -10.77 -39.14 -12.34
CA ARG A 24 -11.83 -39.73 -11.51
C ARG A 24 -11.74 -41.24 -11.68
N ASP A 25 -11.58 -41.95 -10.56
CA ASP A 25 -11.67 -43.42 -10.44
C ASP A 25 -10.38 -44.25 -10.57
N ALA A 26 -9.29 -43.80 -9.97
CA ALA A 26 -8.22 -44.72 -9.53
C ALA A 26 -8.50 -45.37 -8.14
N ARG A 27 -9.71 -45.25 -7.58
CA ARG A 27 -10.04 -45.76 -6.22
C ARG A 27 -11.10 -46.85 -6.16
N LEU A 28 -11.59 -47.35 -7.30
CA LEU A 28 -12.55 -48.47 -7.32
C LEU A 28 -11.90 -49.87 -7.31
N LYS A 29 -10.66 -49.99 -6.84
CA LYS A 29 -10.02 -51.27 -6.50
C LYS A 29 -9.16 -51.01 -5.26
N THR A 30 -9.63 -51.33 -4.06
CA THR A 30 -9.73 -52.70 -3.56
C THR A 30 -10.78 -52.76 -2.45
N LYS A 31 -11.60 -53.82 -2.41
CA LYS A 31 -12.21 -54.33 -1.17
C LYS A 31 -11.08 -54.86 -0.26
N GLY A 32 -10.18 -53.97 0.14
CA GLY A 32 -9.05 -54.22 1.02
C GLY A 32 -9.44 -53.97 2.46
N TYR A 33 -8.57 -54.41 3.36
CA TYR A 33 -8.66 -54.16 4.80
C TYR A 33 -8.89 -52.67 5.07
N VAL A 34 -10.09 -52.31 5.50
CA VAL A 34 -10.40 -50.98 6.03
C VAL A 34 -9.99 -50.99 7.48
N ASN A 35 -9.14 -50.05 7.88
CA ASN A 35 -8.68 -49.91 9.25
C ASN A 35 -9.92 -49.78 10.18
N PRO A 36 -10.09 -50.65 11.21
CA PRO A 36 -11.24 -50.58 12.11
C PRO A 36 -11.37 -49.26 12.89
N GLN A 37 -10.36 -48.39 12.86
CA GLN A 37 -10.40 -47.07 13.47
C GLN A 37 -10.86 -45.96 12.50
N GLU A 38 -11.01 -46.26 11.21
CA GLU A 38 -11.43 -45.32 10.15
C GLU A 38 -12.89 -45.50 9.73
N ILE A 39 -13.61 -46.44 10.35
CA ILE A 39 -15.03 -46.70 10.11
C ILE A 39 -15.91 -45.84 11.01
N VAL A 40 -17.03 -45.37 10.45
CA VAL A 40 -18.02 -44.56 11.16
C VAL A 40 -19.42 -45.13 10.93
N SER A 41 -20.26 -45.04 11.96
CA SER A 41 -21.68 -45.33 11.88
C SER A 41 -22.46 -44.13 12.41
N LEU A 42 -23.36 -43.59 11.60
CA LEU A 42 -24.12 -42.38 11.88
C LEU A 42 -25.60 -42.64 11.63
N ASP A 43 -26.44 -42.12 12.53
CA ASP A 43 -27.88 -42.24 12.41
C ASP A 43 -28.47 -41.21 11.44
N SER A 44 -29.54 -41.58 10.72
CA SER A 44 -30.19 -40.70 9.74
C SER A 44 -30.81 -39.43 10.35
N THR A 45 -31.17 -39.45 11.63
CA THR A 45 -31.81 -38.35 12.35
C THR A 45 -30.81 -37.40 13.01
N MET A 46 -29.53 -37.78 13.05
CA MET A 46 -28.46 -36.96 13.62
C MET A 46 -28.32 -35.65 12.85
N ARG A 47 -27.96 -34.57 13.56
CA ARG A 47 -27.82 -33.25 12.93
C ARG A 47 -26.55 -33.19 12.08
N MET A 48 -26.63 -32.50 10.95
CA MET A 48 -25.56 -32.36 9.97
C MET A 48 -24.28 -31.78 10.58
N ASP A 49 -24.40 -30.75 11.42
CA ASP A 49 -23.27 -30.16 12.15
C ASP A 49 -22.56 -31.19 13.04
N GLN A 50 -23.32 -32.03 13.75
CA GLN A 50 -22.77 -33.09 14.59
C GLN A 50 -22.12 -34.20 13.76
N ALA A 51 -22.76 -34.61 12.66
CA ALA A 51 -22.23 -35.63 11.76
C ALA A 51 -20.92 -35.17 11.11
N LEU A 52 -20.86 -33.93 10.63
CA LEU A 52 -19.66 -33.34 10.05
C LEU A 52 -18.55 -33.16 11.08
N LEU A 53 -18.86 -32.86 12.35
CA LEU A 53 -17.86 -32.80 13.41
C LEU A 53 -17.20 -34.17 13.66
N VAL A 54 -17.98 -35.24 13.72
CA VAL A 54 -17.46 -36.61 13.91
C VAL A 54 -16.56 -37.00 12.73
N ILE A 55 -17.00 -36.74 11.51
CA ILE A 55 -16.22 -37.04 10.30
C ILE A 55 -14.97 -36.14 10.22
N ASN A 56 -15.07 -34.87 10.64
CA ASN A 56 -13.94 -33.96 10.67
C ASN A 56 -12.84 -34.44 11.63
N GLU A 57 -13.20 -35.01 12.78
CA GLU A 57 -12.23 -35.57 13.72
C GLU A 57 -11.48 -36.75 13.09
N LEU A 58 -12.17 -37.65 12.39
CA LEU A 58 -11.56 -38.77 11.66
C LEU A 58 -10.70 -38.28 10.49
N SER A 59 -11.18 -37.30 9.70
CA SER A 59 -10.43 -36.67 8.62
C SER A 59 -9.14 -36.00 9.12
N LYS A 60 -9.20 -35.36 10.29
CA LYS A 60 -8.04 -34.72 10.91
C LYS A 60 -7.01 -35.75 11.41
N GLN A 61 -7.47 -36.85 12.02
CA GLN A 61 -6.60 -37.89 12.56
C GLN A 61 -5.92 -38.73 11.46
N PHE A 62 -6.65 -39.09 10.40
CA PHE A 62 -6.16 -40.04 9.39
C PHE A 62 -5.73 -39.39 8.07
N ALA A 63 -6.30 -38.23 7.70
CA ALA A 63 -5.94 -37.52 6.47
C ALA A 63 -5.23 -36.18 6.71
N GLY A 64 -5.17 -35.68 7.95
CA GLY A 64 -4.59 -34.37 8.27
C GLY A 64 -5.37 -33.18 7.70
N LYS A 65 -6.60 -33.40 7.21
CA LYS A 65 -7.42 -32.39 6.52
C LYS A 65 -8.62 -31.98 7.36
N ILE A 66 -8.89 -30.68 7.41
CA ILE A 66 -10.05 -30.13 8.10
C ILE A 66 -11.21 -30.02 7.11
N ILE A 67 -12.42 -30.35 7.53
CA ILE A 67 -13.64 -30.19 6.75
C ILE A 67 -14.25 -28.82 7.08
N ILE A 68 -14.47 -28.00 6.05
CA ILE A 68 -15.05 -26.66 6.19
C ILE A 68 -16.43 -26.63 5.54
N ASP A 69 -17.46 -26.46 6.38
CA ASP A 69 -18.81 -26.08 5.97
C ASP A 69 -19.02 -24.58 6.25
N LEU A 70 -19.18 -23.79 5.19
CA LEU A 70 -19.37 -22.34 5.27
C LEU A 70 -20.78 -21.95 5.73
N GLU A 71 -21.77 -22.84 5.54
CA GLU A 71 -23.17 -22.52 5.77
C GLU A 71 -23.70 -23.02 7.11
N LYS A 72 -22.89 -23.79 7.86
CA LYS A 72 -23.16 -24.27 9.23
C LYS A 72 -24.58 -24.80 9.39
N ARG A 73 -24.94 -25.74 8.51
CA ARG A 73 -26.31 -26.24 8.40
C ARG A 73 -26.67 -27.14 9.59
N LYS A 74 -27.88 -26.99 10.12
CA LYS A 74 -28.35 -27.71 11.34
C LYS A 74 -29.41 -28.79 11.06
N GLY A 75 -29.76 -29.03 9.79
CA GLY A 75 -30.75 -30.06 9.40
C GLY A 75 -30.26 -31.49 9.66
N PRO A 76 -31.15 -32.49 9.66
CA PRO A 76 -30.75 -33.90 9.81
C PRO A 76 -29.96 -34.39 8.59
N ILE A 77 -29.07 -35.38 8.77
CA ILE A 77 -28.27 -35.92 7.67
C ILE A 77 -29.10 -36.66 6.62
N GLY A 78 -30.22 -37.29 7.02
CA GLY A 78 -31.15 -37.94 6.12
C GLY A 78 -30.62 -39.20 5.42
N VAL A 79 -29.46 -39.71 5.85
CA VAL A 79 -28.81 -40.93 5.38
C VAL A 79 -28.36 -41.76 6.57
N TYR A 80 -28.68 -43.05 6.53
CA TYR A 80 -28.18 -44.00 7.52
C TYR A 80 -26.82 -44.54 7.04
N VAL A 81 -25.77 -44.35 7.84
CA VAL A 81 -24.40 -44.79 7.52
C VAL A 81 -24.00 -45.86 8.51
N VAL A 82 -23.62 -47.06 8.03
CA VAL A 82 -23.20 -48.17 8.90
C VAL A 82 -21.90 -48.76 8.40
N ASN A 83 -20.92 -48.81 9.31
CA ASN A 83 -19.63 -49.46 9.08
C ASN A 83 -18.98 -49.05 7.75
N GLN A 84 -19.01 -47.75 7.46
CA GLN A 84 -18.41 -47.18 6.26
C GLN A 84 -17.14 -46.45 6.62
N HIS A 85 -16.16 -46.47 5.72
CA HIS A 85 -14.99 -45.61 5.85
C HIS A 85 -15.45 -44.13 5.88
N TRP A 86 -14.86 -43.30 6.75
CA TRP A 86 -15.31 -41.93 7.00
C TRP A 86 -15.43 -41.06 5.74
N ARG A 87 -14.61 -41.32 4.72
CA ARG A 87 -14.66 -40.60 3.45
C ARG A 87 -15.85 -41.00 2.58
N ASP A 88 -16.18 -42.29 2.58
CA ASP A 88 -17.34 -42.81 1.84
C ASP A 88 -18.63 -42.40 2.55
N ALA A 89 -18.61 -42.40 3.89
CA ALA A 89 -19.68 -41.83 4.70
C ALA A 89 -19.94 -40.35 4.39
N LEU A 90 -18.87 -39.55 4.28
CA LEU A 90 -18.97 -38.13 3.88
C LEU A 90 -19.60 -37.99 2.49
N ASP A 91 -19.12 -38.74 1.51
CA ASP A 91 -19.64 -38.67 0.14
C ASP A 91 -21.12 -39.09 0.05
N MET A 92 -21.52 -40.13 0.79
CA MET A 92 -22.92 -40.55 0.90
C MET A 92 -23.82 -39.45 1.49
N ILE A 93 -23.36 -38.79 2.54
CA ILE A 93 -24.06 -37.68 3.19
C ILE A 93 -24.18 -36.49 2.24
N LEU A 94 -23.10 -36.13 1.55
CA LEU A 94 -23.07 -34.98 0.65
C LEU A 94 -23.94 -35.23 -0.58
N THR A 95 -23.79 -36.39 -1.22
CA THR A 95 -24.56 -36.77 -2.41
C THR A 95 -26.07 -36.78 -2.14
N ARG A 96 -26.52 -37.30 -0.99
CA ARG A 96 -27.95 -37.29 -0.64
C ARG A 96 -28.52 -35.89 -0.54
N ASN A 97 -27.74 -34.96 -0.01
CA ASN A 97 -28.17 -33.59 0.24
C ASN A 97 -27.83 -32.64 -0.93
N GLY A 98 -27.46 -33.19 -2.10
CA GLY A 98 -27.13 -32.41 -3.29
C GLY A 98 -25.91 -31.53 -3.09
N MET A 99 -24.90 -32.04 -2.38
CA MET A 99 -23.64 -31.37 -2.09
C MET A 99 -22.48 -32.15 -2.71
N MET A 100 -21.36 -31.47 -2.94
CA MET A 100 -20.10 -32.05 -3.39
C MET A 100 -18.96 -31.54 -2.52
N CYS A 101 -17.96 -32.38 -2.26
CA CYS A 101 -16.72 -31.94 -1.64
C CYS A 101 -15.66 -31.65 -2.71
N VAL A 102 -14.90 -30.57 -2.51
CA VAL A 102 -13.65 -30.29 -3.24
C VAL A 102 -12.51 -30.50 -2.27
N GLU A 103 -11.56 -31.36 -2.66
CA GLU A 103 -10.37 -31.65 -1.88
C GLU A 103 -9.23 -30.72 -2.31
N GLU A 104 -8.69 -29.96 -1.36
CA GLU A 104 -7.49 -29.16 -1.54
C GLU A 104 -6.32 -29.80 -0.75
N ALA A 105 -5.15 -29.15 -0.78
CA ALA A 105 -3.93 -29.67 -0.15
C ALA A 105 -4.12 -29.89 1.36
N ASP A 106 -4.73 -28.92 2.06
CA ASP A 106 -4.77 -28.89 3.54
C ASP A 106 -6.19 -29.04 4.12
N TYR A 107 -7.25 -28.96 3.29
CA TYR A 107 -8.64 -29.02 3.76
C TYR A 107 -9.61 -29.58 2.71
N ILE A 108 -10.82 -29.94 3.15
CA ILE A 108 -11.93 -30.40 2.33
C ILE A 108 -13.06 -29.39 2.45
N ARG A 109 -13.50 -28.81 1.32
CA ARG A 109 -14.59 -27.82 1.28
C ARG A 109 -15.87 -28.44 0.76
N ILE A 110 -16.99 -28.19 1.44
CA ILE A 110 -18.32 -28.62 1.00
C ILE A 110 -18.96 -27.51 0.15
N LEU A 111 -19.50 -27.86 -1.02
CA LEU A 111 -20.20 -26.98 -1.96
C LEU A 111 -21.58 -27.56 -2.31
N GLN A 112 -22.56 -26.71 -2.64
CA GLN A 112 -23.88 -27.17 -3.10
C GLN A 112 -23.86 -27.45 -4.61
N ALA A 113 -24.34 -28.62 -5.04
CA ALA A 113 -24.34 -29.11 -6.42
C ALA A 113 -25.39 -28.42 -7.33
N GLY A 114 -25.73 -27.16 -7.06
CA GLY A 114 -26.69 -26.36 -7.83
C GLY A 114 -26.38 -24.87 -7.90
N ALA A 115 -25.31 -24.39 -7.23
CA ALA A 115 -24.78 -23.05 -7.46
C ALA A 115 -23.81 -23.09 -8.64
N ALA A 116 -24.34 -23.40 -9.82
CA ALA A 116 -23.66 -23.02 -11.06
C ALA A 116 -23.69 -21.48 -11.11
N PRO A 117 -22.56 -20.79 -11.32
CA PRO A 117 -22.59 -19.37 -11.59
C PRO A 117 -23.34 -19.18 -12.90
N GLU A 118 -24.43 -18.41 -12.86
CA GLU A 118 -25.13 -17.95 -14.04
C GLU A 118 -24.11 -17.20 -14.91
N VAL A 119 -23.74 -17.83 -16.01
CA VAL A 119 -22.79 -17.30 -16.97
C VAL A 119 -23.48 -16.15 -17.69
N GLU A 120 -23.22 -14.92 -17.26
CA GLU A 120 -23.34 -13.76 -18.13
C GLU A 120 -22.46 -14.01 -19.36
N ARG A 121 -23.10 -14.42 -20.46
CA ARG A 121 -22.51 -14.47 -21.78
C ARG A 121 -22.25 -13.03 -22.23
N GLY A 122 -21.07 -12.53 -21.92
CA GLY A 122 -20.44 -11.37 -22.54
C GLY A 122 -18.93 -11.65 -22.64
N ALA A 123 -18.44 -11.82 -23.86
CA ALA A 123 -17.10 -12.34 -24.14
C ALA A 123 -15.96 -11.39 -23.72
N SER A 124 -15.04 -11.87 -22.87
CA SER A 124 -13.59 -11.76 -23.05
C SER A 124 -12.88 -12.56 -21.93
N GLY A 125 -11.89 -13.36 -22.29
CA GLY A 125 -11.26 -14.38 -21.42
C GLY A 125 -10.74 -13.86 -20.08
N GLY A 126 -11.06 -14.59 -19.01
CA GLY A 126 -10.67 -14.28 -17.63
C GLY A 126 -10.16 -15.52 -16.88
N ILE A 127 -9.08 -15.30 -16.13
CA ILE A 127 -8.25 -16.19 -15.30
C ILE A 127 -9.10 -16.99 -14.28
N PRO A 128 -8.66 -18.20 -13.81
CA PRO A 128 -9.37 -18.94 -12.77
C PRO A 128 -9.65 -18.08 -11.54
N GLY A 129 -10.89 -18.10 -11.05
CA GLY A 129 -11.33 -17.35 -9.87
C GLY A 129 -10.44 -17.66 -8.67
N GLU A 130 -9.82 -16.62 -8.14
CA GLU A 130 -8.81 -16.72 -7.11
C GLU A 130 -9.40 -17.18 -5.76
N PRO A 131 -8.70 -18.03 -4.98
CA PRO A 131 -9.22 -18.54 -3.73
C PRO A 131 -9.59 -17.42 -2.74
N PRO A 132 -10.62 -17.63 -1.92
CA PRO A 132 -11.04 -16.64 -0.92
C PRO A 132 -9.93 -16.39 0.11
N PRO A 133 -9.92 -15.20 0.77
CA PRO A 133 -8.99 -14.92 1.86
C PRO A 133 -8.93 -16.01 2.92
N THR A 134 -7.72 -16.40 3.32
CA THR A 134 -7.46 -17.27 4.46
C THR A 134 -7.19 -16.43 5.72
N LEU A 135 -7.37 -17.01 6.92
CA LEU A 135 -7.10 -16.33 8.20
C LEU A 135 -5.62 -15.96 8.42
N ASP A 136 -4.74 -16.55 7.63
CA ASP A 136 -3.30 -16.34 7.63
C ASP A 136 -2.87 -15.31 6.55
N SER A 137 -3.82 -14.75 5.79
CA SER A 137 -3.50 -13.72 4.80
C SER A 137 -2.94 -12.48 5.49
N ARG A 138 -1.78 -12.02 5.03
CA ARG A 138 -1.15 -10.78 5.51
C ARG A 138 -1.70 -9.59 4.73
N ASP A 139 -2.03 -8.54 5.47
CA ASP A 139 -2.41 -7.24 4.92
C ASP A 139 -1.27 -6.25 5.16
N VAL A 140 -1.06 -5.34 4.22
CA VAL A 140 -0.03 -4.32 4.26
C VAL A 140 -0.70 -2.96 4.28
N LYS A 141 -0.43 -2.16 5.30
CA LYS A 141 -0.82 -0.76 5.36
C LYS A 141 0.27 0.09 4.70
N ILE A 142 -0.16 0.95 3.80
CA ILE A 142 0.70 1.88 3.07
C ILE A 142 0.18 3.28 3.34
N SER A 143 1.04 4.11 3.91
CA SER A 143 0.76 5.50 4.25
C SER A 143 1.65 6.38 3.38
N ALA A 144 1.06 7.34 2.67
CA ALA A 144 1.82 8.31 1.90
C ALA A 144 1.55 9.73 2.41
N VAL A 145 2.56 10.59 2.32
CA VAL A 145 2.43 12.02 2.63
C VAL A 145 2.96 12.83 1.46
N PHE A 146 2.12 13.71 0.92
CA PHE A 146 2.45 14.65 -0.13
C PHE A 146 2.77 15.99 0.51
N PHE A 147 4.01 16.41 0.40
CA PHE A 147 4.51 17.63 1.01
C PHE A 147 4.99 18.59 -0.06
N SER A 148 4.48 19.81 -0.07
CA SER A 148 4.88 20.87 -0.99
C SER A 148 5.74 21.89 -0.26
N THR A 149 6.84 22.31 -0.87
CA THR A 149 7.71 23.35 -0.33
C THR A 149 8.11 24.38 -1.38
N ASP A 150 8.37 25.61 -0.94
CA ASP A 150 8.92 26.67 -1.78
C ASP A 150 10.45 26.71 -1.61
N LEU A 151 11.17 26.22 -2.63
CA LEU A 151 12.62 26.19 -2.66
C LEU A 151 13.23 27.60 -2.65
N SER A 152 12.54 28.60 -3.20
CA SER A 152 13.03 29.98 -3.21
C SER A 152 13.11 30.52 -1.78
N LYS A 153 12.10 30.25 -0.95
CA LYS A 153 12.11 30.59 0.48
C LYS A 153 13.17 29.81 1.25
N LEU A 154 13.31 28.50 1.02
CA LEU A 154 14.33 27.69 1.72
C LEU A 154 15.75 28.19 1.52
N GLN A 155 16.06 28.69 0.31
CA GLN A 155 17.36 29.29 0.00
C GLN A 155 17.60 30.58 0.78
N GLU A 156 16.58 31.41 1.01
CA GLU A 156 16.69 32.61 1.84
C GLU A 156 17.02 32.29 3.30
N PHE A 157 16.51 31.16 3.82
CA PHE A 157 16.81 30.66 5.16
C PHE A 157 18.11 29.83 5.24
N GLY A 158 18.83 29.64 4.12
CA GLY A 158 20.07 28.87 4.08
C GLY A 158 19.91 27.35 4.22
N ILE A 159 18.69 26.82 4.06
CA ILE A 159 18.40 25.39 4.18
C ILE A 159 18.66 24.74 2.81
N SER A 160 19.74 23.97 2.70
CA SER A 160 20.08 23.27 1.46
C SER A 160 19.17 22.07 1.26
N TRP A 161 18.62 21.83 0.06
CA TRP A 161 17.70 20.73 -0.24
C TRP A 161 18.35 19.34 -0.38
N HIS A 162 19.69 19.28 -0.46
CA HIS A 162 20.43 18.04 -0.68
C HIS A 162 20.29 17.04 0.49
N PHE A 163 19.99 17.54 1.69
CA PHE A 163 19.78 16.72 2.88
C PHE A 163 18.67 15.69 2.75
N PHE A 164 17.59 15.96 2.01
CA PHE A 164 16.45 15.04 1.87
C PHE A 164 16.67 13.90 0.88
N ARG A 165 17.64 14.07 -0.04
CA ARG A 165 17.88 13.11 -1.13
C ARG A 165 18.91 12.05 -0.77
N ASN A 166 19.81 12.33 0.17
CA ASN A 166 20.79 11.35 0.60
C ASN A 166 20.22 10.46 1.71
N LYS A 167 20.09 9.16 1.38
CA LYS A 167 19.91 8.12 2.40
C LYS A 167 21.10 8.20 3.36
N ALA A 168 20.81 8.40 4.64
CA ALA A 168 21.77 8.38 5.74
C ALA A 168 22.60 7.09 5.70
N LYS A 169 23.84 7.19 5.20
CA LYS A 169 24.87 6.16 5.42
C LYS A 169 26.29 6.67 5.17
N GLU A 170 26.60 7.88 5.62
CA GLU A 170 27.98 8.27 5.95
C GLU A 170 27.90 9.28 7.10
N PRO A 171 28.73 9.19 8.16
CA PRO A 171 28.89 10.30 9.09
C PRO A 171 29.49 11.45 8.28
N LEU A 172 28.69 12.48 8.04
CA LEU A 172 29.13 13.67 7.32
C LEU A 172 30.15 14.43 8.18
N GLU A 173 31.43 14.10 8.04
CA GLU A 173 32.55 15.01 8.31
C GLU A 173 32.68 16.11 7.25
N GLU A 174 31.55 16.55 6.65
CA GLU A 174 31.50 17.62 5.65
C GLU A 174 30.80 18.85 6.25
N PHE A 175 31.59 19.55 7.07
CA PHE A 175 31.76 20.99 7.09
C PHE A 175 30.69 21.83 6.35
N TYR A 176 29.67 22.29 7.08
CA TYR A 176 28.80 23.38 6.62
C TYR A 176 29.57 24.71 6.68
N LEU A 177 30.28 25.05 5.61
CA LEU A 177 30.74 26.42 5.39
C LEU A 177 29.64 27.20 4.66
N SER A 178 28.76 27.84 5.41
CA SER A 178 27.95 28.93 4.88
C SER A 178 28.89 30.05 4.42
N ALA A 179 28.56 30.69 3.30
CA ALA A 179 29.36 31.75 2.72
C ALA A 179 29.56 32.91 3.72
N GLY A 180 30.75 33.00 4.30
CA GLY A 180 31.19 34.14 5.10
C GLY A 180 32.10 33.75 6.26
N LEU A 181 33.40 34.03 6.10
CA LEU A 181 34.45 34.04 7.13
C LEU A 181 34.95 32.65 7.58
N GLY A 182 35.99 32.17 6.91
CA GLY A 182 36.96 31.31 7.57
C GLY A 182 37.79 32.14 8.54
N LEU A 183 37.89 31.70 9.80
CA LEU A 183 39.03 31.85 10.70
C LEU A 183 38.66 31.15 12.02
N GLY A 184 39.54 30.26 12.46
CA GLY A 184 39.33 29.39 13.61
C GLY A 184 39.18 30.14 14.93
N ASP A 185 38.45 29.51 15.85
CA ASP A 185 38.90 29.28 17.22
C ASP A 185 37.94 28.27 17.87
N THR A 186 38.27 26.99 17.77
CA THR A 186 37.69 25.98 18.64
C THR A 186 38.40 26.05 19.98
N ALA A 187 37.68 26.49 21.02
CA ALA A 187 38.05 26.26 22.41
C ALA A 187 37.99 24.75 22.70
N GLY A 188 39.00 24.02 22.23
CA GLY A 188 39.33 22.65 22.60
C GLY A 188 40.75 22.66 23.15
N VAL A 189 40.89 22.28 24.41
CA VAL A 189 42.17 22.15 25.10
C VAL A 189 43.02 21.11 24.38
N VAL A 190 44.07 21.55 23.67
CA VAL A 190 45.14 20.71 23.14
C VAL A 190 46.46 21.21 23.75
N PRO A 191 47.36 20.34 24.27
CA PRO A 191 48.57 20.78 24.95
C PRO A 191 49.54 21.45 23.99
N ALA A 192 50.28 22.43 24.52
CA ALA A 192 51.26 23.23 23.79
C ALA A 192 52.40 22.38 23.20
N MET A 193 52.65 22.55 21.91
CA MET A 193 53.97 22.32 21.31
C MET A 193 54.34 23.54 20.46
N ALA A 194 55.42 24.20 20.87
CA ALA A 194 55.86 25.47 20.33
C ALA A 194 56.33 25.35 18.88
N ARG A 195 55.94 26.30 18.02
CA ARG A 195 56.85 26.90 17.04
C ARG A 195 56.31 28.21 16.45
N GLU A 196 57.19 29.19 16.46
CA GLU A 196 57.02 30.58 16.01
C GLU A 196 56.68 30.70 14.52
N SER A 197 55.76 31.59 14.17
CA SER A 197 56.06 32.65 13.19
C SER A 197 55.00 33.75 13.19
N LYS A 198 55.51 34.98 13.27
CA LYS A 198 54.77 36.24 13.33
C LYS A 198 54.16 36.58 11.97
N SER A 199 52.87 36.89 11.94
CA SER A 199 52.36 37.95 11.06
C SER A 199 51.13 38.59 11.69
N GLN A 200 51.27 39.86 12.08
CA GLN A 200 50.21 40.71 12.58
C GLN A 200 49.41 41.23 11.39
N MET A 201 48.08 41.02 11.38
CA MET A 201 47.18 41.87 10.62
C MET A 201 46.09 42.39 11.56
N ASN A 202 46.05 43.71 11.66
CA ASN A 202 45.18 44.48 12.54
C ASN A 202 43.78 44.58 11.91
N ILE A 203 42.75 44.02 12.55
CA ILE A 203 41.35 44.10 12.09
C ILE A 203 40.54 44.86 13.15
N PRO A 204 39.79 45.92 12.79
CA PRO A 204 39.00 46.69 13.76
C PRO A 204 37.83 45.87 14.31
N PRO A 205 37.43 46.06 15.58
CA PRO A 205 36.38 45.26 16.20
C PRO A 205 35.00 45.69 15.69
N LEU A 206 34.39 44.86 14.83
CA LEU A 206 32.97 45.00 14.52
C LEU A 206 32.15 44.48 15.70
N ARG A 207 31.44 45.44 16.31
CA ARG A 207 30.60 45.34 17.50
C ARG A 207 29.44 44.36 17.28
N ARG A 208 29.37 43.35 18.16
CA ARG A 208 28.17 42.61 18.64
C ARG A 208 26.87 42.86 17.86
N GLY A 209 26.42 41.85 17.12
CA GLY A 209 25.08 41.81 16.53
C GLY A 209 24.74 40.54 15.77
N ILE A 210 25.39 39.40 16.05
CA ILE A 210 25.08 38.13 15.38
C ILE A 210 24.30 37.28 16.38
N GLY A 211 22.99 37.14 16.12
CA GLY A 211 22.14 36.17 16.80
C GLY A 211 22.70 34.77 16.56
N ILE A 212 22.78 34.00 17.63
CA ILE A 212 23.20 32.59 17.57
C ILE A 212 22.11 31.86 16.79
N LEU A 213 22.37 31.55 15.51
CA LEU A 213 21.53 30.62 14.77
C LEU A 213 21.81 29.24 15.40
N GLN A 214 20.92 28.76 16.27
CA GLN A 214 20.95 27.37 16.72
C GLN A 214 20.92 26.50 15.46
N THR A 215 22.04 25.85 15.17
CA THR A 215 22.07 24.73 14.23
C THR A 215 20.97 23.77 14.67
N PRO A 216 19.98 23.45 13.82
CA PRO A 216 18.94 22.54 14.22
C PRO A 216 19.58 21.19 14.61
N PRO A 217 19.02 20.49 15.61
CA PRO A 217 19.60 19.26 16.15
C PRO A 217 19.83 18.25 15.03
N GLU A 218 20.90 17.46 15.16
CA GLU A 218 21.27 16.40 14.22
C GLU A 218 20.03 15.59 13.78
N PHE A 219 19.63 15.76 12.52
CA PHE A 219 18.41 15.18 11.99
C PHE A 219 18.66 13.72 11.60
N ASN A 220 18.22 12.80 12.45
CA ASN A 220 17.92 11.46 12.01
C ASN A 220 16.54 11.49 11.32
N PHE A 221 16.42 10.96 10.10
CA PHE A 221 15.15 10.86 9.34
C PHE A 221 14.03 10.10 10.07
N ALA A 222 14.30 9.60 11.27
CA ALA A 222 13.38 8.88 12.15
C ALA A 222 12.11 9.66 12.57
N ASN A 223 11.92 10.94 12.20
CA ASN A 223 10.69 11.68 12.51
C ASN A 223 10.28 12.64 11.38
N ILE A 224 9.68 12.11 10.31
CA ILE A 224 8.97 12.89 9.28
C ILE A 224 8.00 13.91 9.91
N ASP A 225 7.36 13.54 11.02
CA ASP A 225 6.43 14.42 11.75
C ASP A 225 7.09 15.68 12.31
N ALA A 226 8.35 15.60 12.76
CA ALA A 226 9.08 16.77 13.24
C ALA A 226 9.41 17.73 12.10
N LEU A 227 9.75 17.17 10.94
CA LEU A 227 10.01 17.94 9.72
C LEU A 227 8.77 18.70 9.27
N ILE A 228 7.65 17.99 9.11
CA ILE A 228 6.38 18.57 8.70
C ILE A 228 5.99 19.71 9.65
N LYS A 229 6.16 19.51 10.96
CA LYS A 229 5.88 20.55 11.97
C LYS A 229 6.78 21.76 11.83
N PHE A 230 8.09 21.57 11.63
CA PHE A 230 9.05 22.66 11.45
C PHE A 230 8.76 23.48 10.19
N PHE A 231 8.54 22.82 9.06
CA PHE A 231 8.25 23.52 7.80
C PHE A 231 6.89 24.21 7.84
N GLY A 232 5.88 23.57 8.44
CA GLY A 232 4.55 24.15 8.64
C GLY A 232 4.57 25.35 9.57
N SER A 233 5.33 25.32 10.66
CA SER A 233 5.40 26.46 11.61
C SER A 233 6.11 27.68 11.04
N ASN A 234 7.00 27.50 10.06
CA ASN A 234 7.80 28.57 9.45
C ASN A 234 7.27 28.99 8.06
N GLU A 235 6.10 28.50 7.64
CA GLU A 235 5.51 28.77 6.32
C GLU A 235 6.45 28.41 5.13
N LEU A 236 7.34 27.44 5.36
CA LEU A 236 8.33 26.95 4.38
C LEU A 236 7.77 25.84 3.50
N GLY A 237 6.65 25.23 3.91
CA GLY A 237 5.94 24.22 3.14
C GLY A 237 4.69 23.74 3.86
N GLU A 238 3.87 22.97 3.14
CA GLU A 238 2.60 22.47 3.61
C GLU A 238 2.37 21.01 3.21
N VAL A 239 1.59 20.30 4.01
CA VAL A 239 1.09 18.96 3.65
C VAL A 239 -0.13 19.11 2.78
N ILE A 240 -0.05 18.65 1.54
CA ILE A 240 -1.17 18.67 0.60
C ILE A 240 -2.19 17.60 0.98
N THR A 241 -1.75 16.35 1.12
CA THR A 241 -2.63 15.21 1.40
C THR A 241 -1.84 14.06 2.01
N SER A 242 -2.49 13.27 2.88
CA SER A 242 -1.91 12.07 3.48
C SER A 242 -2.85 10.86 3.35
N PRO A 243 -2.92 10.21 2.17
CA PRO A 243 -3.78 9.05 1.98
C PRO A 243 -3.18 7.78 2.64
N ASP A 244 -4.05 6.97 3.20
CA ASP A 244 -3.75 5.66 3.77
C ASP A 244 -4.53 4.57 3.04
N ILE A 245 -3.87 3.48 2.66
CA ILE A 245 -4.51 2.31 2.06
C ILE A 245 -4.02 1.02 2.71
N VAL A 246 -4.94 0.11 3.00
CA VAL A 246 -4.62 -1.26 3.44
C VAL A 246 -4.90 -2.21 2.28
N VAL A 247 -3.87 -2.94 1.87
CA VAL A 247 -3.92 -3.82 0.70
C VAL A 247 -3.42 -5.19 1.08
N ARG A 248 -4.09 -6.23 0.58
CA ARG A 248 -3.68 -7.61 0.81
C ARG A 248 -2.40 -7.94 0.05
N ASN A 249 -1.55 -8.78 0.64
CA ASN A 249 -0.39 -9.35 -0.03
C ASN A 249 -0.75 -9.98 -1.39
N GLY A 250 -0.03 -9.60 -2.44
CA GLY A 250 -0.20 -10.07 -3.81
C GLY A 250 -1.38 -9.47 -4.57
N LYS A 251 -2.14 -8.54 -3.96
CA LYS A 251 -3.36 -7.97 -4.55
C LYS A 251 -3.18 -6.51 -4.94
N PRO A 252 -3.73 -6.07 -6.08
CA PRO A 252 -3.77 -4.66 -6.40
C PRO A 252 -4.78 -3.95 -5.48
N GLY A 253 -4.40 -2.78 -4.99
CA GLY A 253 -5.25 -1.83 -4.28
C GLY A 253 -5.18 -0.46 -4.94
N ARG A 254 -6.28 0.29 -4.89
CA ARG A 254 -6.38 1.65 -5.41
C ARG A 254 -7.11 2.54 -4.42
N ILE A 255 -6.54 3.70 -4.14
CA ILE A 255 -7.19 4.79 -3.40
C ILE A 255 -7.15 6.05 -4.25
N GLN A 256 -8.25 6.81 -4.22
CA GLN A 256 -8.37 8.12 -4.85
C GLN A 256 -8.97 9.10 -3.85
N VAL A 257 -8.31 10.23 -3.66
CA VAL A 257 -8.77 11.36 -2.87
C VAL A 257 -8.82 12.57 -3.80
N GLY A 258 -10.02 12.99 -4.20
CA GLY A 258 -10.20 14.09 -5.14
C GLY A 258 -11.57 14.09 -5.79
N LYS A 259 -11.64 14.57 -7.03
CA LYS A 259 -12.87 14.74 -7.80
C LYS A 259 -12.73 14.10 -9.17
N ASP A 260 -13.81 13.54 -9.68
CA ASP A 260 -13.88 13.15 -11.07
C ASP A 260 -14.47 14.30 -11.88
N ILE A 261 -13.84 14.63 -13.01
CA ILE A 261 -14.33 15.63 -13.94
C ILE A 261 -14.78 14.97 -15.23
N PHE A 262 -15.86 15.49 -15.81
CA PHE A 262 -16.35 15.05 -17.10
C PHE A 262 -15.78 15.97 -18.18
N ILE A 263 -15.09 15.39 -19.16
CA ILE A 263 -14.69 16.10 -20.37
C ILE A 263 -15.59 15.63 -21.49
N THR A 264 -16.35 16.58 -22.04
CA THR A 264 -17.17 16.37 -23.22
C THR A 264 -16.29 16.51 -24.46
N SER A 265 -16.12 15.41 -25.20
CA SER A 265 -15.43 15.36 -26.48
C SER A 265 -16.41 14.96 -27.59
N ARG A 266 -16.01 15.14 -28.85
CA ARG A 266 -16.79 14.72 -30.02
C ARG A 266 -16.03 13.61 -30.74
N ASP A 267 -16.71 12.52 -31.05
CA ASP A 267 -16.13 11.43 -31.83
C ASP A 267 -16.00 11.79 -33.32
N ILE A 268 -15.38 10.90 -34.10
CA ILE A 268 -15.17 11.08 -35.54
C ILE A 268 -16.51 11.10 -36.32
N ALA A 269 -17.57 10.48 -35.79
CA ALA A 269 -18.92 10.46 -36.35
C ALA A 269 -19.79 11.66 -35.89
N GLY A 270 -19.25 12.56 -35.07
CA GLY A 270 -19.95 13.75 -34.57
C GLY A 270 -20.75 13.54 -33.28
N ASN A 271 -20.67 12.36 -32.66
CA ASN A 271 -21.38 12.07 -31.41
C ASN A 271 -20.66 12.70 -30.22
N THR A 272 -21.45 13.20 -29.26
CA THR A 272 -20.93 13.71 -27.99
C THR A 272 -20.57 12.53 -27.06
N ILE A 273 -19.31 12.44 -26.67
CA ILE A 273 -18.81 11.46 -25.69
C ILE A 273 -18.41 12.21 -24.42
N ASN A 274 -18.91 11.76 -23.27
CA ASN A 274 -18.46 12.26 -21.97
C ASN A 274 -17.43 11.29 -21.40
N GLN A 275 -16.17 11.73 -21.33
CA GLN A 275 -15.09 10.97 -20.70
C GLN A 275 -14.93 11.40 -19.24
N LEU A 276 -14.99 10.43 -18.33
CA LEU A 276 -14.67 10.63 -16.93
C LEU A 276 -13.15 10.63 -16.75
N ILE A 277 -12.60 11.68 -16.14
CA ILE A 277 -11.19 11.74 -15.75
C ILE A 277 -11.11 11.96 -14.24
N SER A 278 -10.51 10.99 -13.57
CA SER A 278 -10.22 11.05 -12.13
C SER A 278 -9.06 11.99 -11.85
N THR A 279 -9.29 12.93 -10.92
CA THR A 279 -8.28 13.91 -10.49
C THR A 279 -8.13 13.89 -8.97
N GLY A 280 -6.98 14.38 -8.50
CA GLY A 280 -6.60 14.41 -7.09
C GLY A 280 -5.41 13.51 -6.80
N THR A 281 -5.34 13.02 -5.57
CA THR A 281 -4.28 12.09 -5.14
C THR A 281 -4.74 10.66 -5.37
N ILE A 282 -4.06 9.95 -6.28
CA ILE A 282 -4.36 8.56 -6.63
C ILE A 282 -3.15 7.70 -6.32
N ILE A 283 -3.34 6.62 -5.58
CA ILE A 283 -2.32 5.61 -5.32
C ILE A 283 -2.85 4.27 -5.78
N GLU A 284 -2.12 3.64 -6.69
CA GLU A 284 -2.33 2.27 -7.14
C GLU A 284 -1.11 1.45 -6.71
N VAL A 285 -1.32 0.37 -5.98
CA VAL A 285 -0.22 -0.40 -5.39
C VAL A 285 -0.53 -1.87 -5.35
N THR A 286 0.48 -2.70 -5.61
CA THR A 286 0.46 -4.14 -5.43
C THR A 286 1.63 -4.52 -4.53
N PRO A 287 1.37 -4.82 -3.23
CA PRO A 287 2.42 -5.24 -2.31
C PRO A 287 2.70 -6.74 -2.44
N THR A 288 3.96 -7.12 -2.29
CA THR A 288 4.40 -8.51 -2.17
C THR A 288 5.28 -8.64 -0.92
N VAL A 289 4.84 -9.46 0.04
CA VAL A 289 5.56 -9.70 1.29
C VAL A 289 6.51 -10.87 1.13
N TYR A 290 7.77 -10.66 1.51
CA TYR A 290 8.81 -11.68 1.61
C TYR A 290 9.26 -11.82 3.06
N THR A 291 9.39 -13.05 3.55
CA THR A 291 9.93 -13.33 4.90
C THR A 291 11.23 -14.10 4.73
N GLN A 292 12.34 -13.54 5.21
CA GLN A 292 13.65 -14.20 5.19
C GLN A 292 14.28 -14.14 6.58
N THR A 293 14.62 -15.30 7.15
CA THR A 293 15.42 -15.43 8.38
C THR A 293 14.99 -14.45 9.49
N ASP A 294 13.68 -14.41 9.78
CA ASP A 294 13.05 -13.58 10.83
C ASP A 294 12.89 -12.07 10.51
N THR A 295 13.16 -11.64 9.29
CA THR A 295 12.88 -10.27 8.84
C THR A 295 11.86 -10.26 7.71
N ASP A 296 10.83 -9.42 7.87
CA ASP A 296 9.80 -9.19 6.87
C ASP A 296 10.16 -8.00 5.98
N PHE A 297 10.12 -8.24 4.68
CA PHE A 297 10.32 -7.26 3.62
C PHE A 297 9.04 -7.09 2.82
N VAL A 298 8.77 -5.88 2.38
CA VAL A 298 7.66 -5.58 1.47
C VAL A 298 8.22 -5.01 0.19
N TYR A 299 8.01 -5.74 -0.89
CA TYR A 299 8.16 -5.23 -2.24
C TYR A 299 6.89 -4.53 -2.66
N LEU A 300 6.99 -3.32 -3.18
CA LEU A 300 5.86 -2.54 -3.66
C LEU A 300 6.06 -2.26 -5.13
N ASN A 301 5.07 -2.63 -5.94
CA ASN A 301 4.87 -2.06 -7.26
C ASN A 301 3.79 -0.99 -7.14
N MET A 302 4.15 0.29 -7.32
CA MET A 302 3.20 1.37 -7.12
C MET A 302 3.26 2.47 -8.18
N THR A 303 2.07 3.01 -8.47
CA THR A 303 1.86 4.21 -9.25
C THR A 303 1.19 5.25 -8.36
N ILE A 304 1.85 6.39 -8.22
CA ILE A 304 1.39 7.53 -7.43
C ILE A 304 1.10 8.65 -8.40
N GLU A 305 -0.07 9.26 -8.30
CA GLU A 305 -0.48 10.40 -9.11
C GLU A 305 -1.01 11.50 -8.19
N GLN A 306 -0.58 12.74 -8.44
CA GLN A 306 -1.19 13.94 -7.93
C GLN A 306 -1.66 14.77 -9.13
N SER A 307 -2.95 14.99 -9.24
CA SER A 307 -3.53 15.81 -10.30
C SER A 307 -4.46 16.88 -9.76
N ASP A 308 -4.52 18.01 -10.47
CA ASP A 308 -5.46 19.09 -10.22
C ASP A 308 -6.09 19.55 -11.53
N ALA A 309 -7.35 19.99 -11.44
CA ALA A 309 -8.14 20.45 -12.58
C ALA A 309 -8.55 21.90 -12.38
N ALA A 310 -8.13 22.75 -13.33
CA ALA A 310 -8.42 24.17 -13.37
C ALA A 310 -9.19 24.56 -14.64
N PRO A 311 -10.02 25.62 -14.61
CA PRO A 311 -10.61 26.16 -15.83
C PRO A 311 -9.52 26.72 -16.76
N GLY A 312 -9.42 26.22 -17.98
CA GLY A 312 -8.54 26.73 -19.03
C GLY A 312 -9.32 27.48 -20.13
N ALA A 313 -8.59 28.11 -21.05
CA ALA A 313 -9.18 28.97 -22.09
C ALA A 313 -10.09 28.23 -23.09
N THR A 314 -9.85 26.93 -23.30
CA THR A 314 -10.58 26.09 -24.27
C THR A 314 -11.28 24.88 -23.63
N GLY A 315 -11.28 24.79 -22.30
CA GLY A 315 -11.78 23.64 -21.54
C GLY A 315 -11.00 23.44 -20.23
N PRO A 316 -11.33 22.43 -19.43
CA PRO A 316 -10.59 22.13 -18.21
C PRO A 316 -9.15 21.72 -18.54
N GLU A 317 -8.18 22.37 -17.89
CA GLU A 317 -6.76 22.02 -17.93
C GLU A 317 -6.44 21.13 -16.73
N ILE A 318 -5.77 19.99 -16.97
CA ILE A 318 -5.40 19.04 -15.93
C ILE A 318 -3.89 19.03 -15.78
N SER A 319 -3.41 19.49 -14.63
CA SER A 319 -2.01 19.33 -14.25
C SER A 319 -1.84 17.97 -13.57
N ARG A 320 -0.92 17.13 -14.06
CA ARG A 320 -0.70 15.77 -13.53
C ARG A 320 0.79 15.56 -13.23
N ASN A 321 1.07 15.16 -11.99
CA ASN A 321 2.36 14.70 -11.52
C ASN A 321 2.24 13.20 -11.22
N GLN A 322 3.03 12.36 -11.90
CA GLN A 322 2.94 10.91 -11.76
C GLN A 322 4.31 10.28 -11.52
N VAL A 323 4.37 9.35 -10.57
CA VAL A 323 5.54 8.56 -10.23
C VAL A 323 5.19 7.08 -10.33
N LYS A 324 5.97 6.32 -11.10
CA LYS A 324 5.87 4.86 -11.18
C LYS A 324 7.17 4.28 -10.64
N THR A 325 7.08 3.45 -9.62
CA THR A 325 8.27 2.97 -8.93
C THR A 325 8.08 1.56 -8.37
N HIS A 326 9.21 0.89 -8.17
CA HIS A 326 9.29 -0.38 -7.50
C HIS A 326 10.29 -0.24 -6.36
N THR A 327 9.89 -0.53 -5.14
CA THR A 327 10.76 -0.40 -3.96
C THR A 327 10.64 -1.61 -3.05
N LEU A 328 11.71 -1.92 -2.34
CA LEU A 328 11.77 -2.97 -1.33
C LEU A 328 12.08 -2.30 0.00
N LEU A 329 11.17 -2.45 0.98
CA LEU A 329 11.23 -1.78 2.27
C LEU A 329 11.09 -2.78 3.42
N TYR A 330 11.68 -2.46 4.56
CA TYR A 330 11.42 -3.19 5.81
C TYR A 330 10.05 -2.85 6.38
N ASN A 331 9.55 -3.72 7.27
CA ASN A 331 8.37 -3.39 8.08
C ASN A 331 8.61 -2.12 8.91
N GLY A 332 7.75 -1.12 8.75
CA GLY A 332 7.83 0.16 9.44
C GLY A 332 8.81 1.16 8.82
N GLU A 333 9.49 0.81 7.71
CA GLU A 333 10.44 1.73 7.07
C GLU A 333 9.71 2.91 6.41
N GLU A 334 10.30 4.09 6.59
CA GLU A 334 9.89 5.34 5.97
C GLU A 334 10.90 5.71 4.89
N THR A 335 10.42 6.06 3.69
CA THR A 335 11.30 6.38 2.56
C THR A 335 10.72 7.51 1.70
N VAL A 336 11.61 8.27 1.06
CA VAL A 336 11.22 9.26 0.05
C VAL A 336 11.26 8.60 -1.32
N ILE A 337 10.12 8.60 -2.03
CA ILE A 337 9.97 7.90 -3.31
C ILE A 337 10.21 8.82 -4.51
N GLY A 338 9.97 10.13 -4.34
CA GLY A 338 10.23 11.09 -5.40
C GLY A 338 10.01 12.53 -4.98
N GLY A 339 10.65 13.43 -5.74
CA GLY A 339 10.47 14.88 -5.70
C GLY A 339 10.16 15.40 -7.10
N LEU A 340 9.06 16.14 -7.28
CA LEU A 340 8.75 16.82 -8.55
C LEU A 340 8.90 18.32 -8.36
N ILE A 341 9.83 18.93 -9.11
CA ILE A 341 10.07 20.37 -9.08
C ILE A 341 9.23 21.04 -10.16
N ARG A 342 8.44 22.03 -9.75
CA ARG A 342 7.72 22.96 -10.62
C ARG A 342 8.41 24.32 -10.54
N THR A 343 8.84 24.83 -11.69
CA THR A 343 9.33 26.21 -11.81
C THR A 343 8.24 27.05 -12.47
N GLN A 344 7.86 28.14 -11.82
CA GLN A 344 6.94 29.12 -12.38
C GLN A 344 7.68 30.45 -12.56
N ASP A 345 7.89 30.82 -13.82
CA ASP A 345 8.46 32.11 -14.20
C ASP A 345 7.34 33.06 -14.63
N VAL A 346 7.07 34.06 -13.79
CA VAL A 346 6.13 35.14 -14.11
C VAL A 346 6.90 36.41 -14.40
N ASN A 347 6.91 36.82 -15.67
CA ASN A 347 7.42 38.13 -16.08
C ASN A 347 6.24 39.11 -16.15
N ARG A 348 6.16 40.04 -15.21
CA ARG A 348 5.15 41.10 -15.21
C ARG A 348 5.82 42.45 -15.37
N ARG A 349 5.36 43.24 -16.34
CA ARG A 349 5.77 44.65 -16.46
C ARG A 349 4.77 45.55 -15.77
N GLU A 350 5.18 46.16 -14.67
CA GLU A 350 4.38 47.12 -13.91
C GLU A 350 4.79 48.55 -14.28
N GLY A 351 3.85 49.49 -14.28
CA GLY A 351 4.14 50.86 -14.71
C GLY A 351 2.88 51.64 -15.06
N ILE A 352 3.07 52.87 -15.55
CA ILE A 352 1.95 53.72 -15.96
C ILE A 352 1.30 53.10 -17.21
N PRO A 353 -0.03 52.85 -17.22
CA PRO A 353 -0.75 52.36 -18.39
C PRO A 353 -0.42 53.20 -19.64
N PHE A 354 -0.37 52.56 -20.82
CA PHE A 354 0.02 53.16 -22.11
C PHE A 354 1.52 53.53 -22.24
N LEU A 355 2.10 54.24 -21.27
CA LEU A 355 3.50 54.68 -21.31
C LEU A 355 4.50 53.52 -21.10
N LYS A 356 4.14 52.52 -20.28
CA LYS A 356 4.99 51.35 -20.03
C LYS A 356 5.17 50.42 -21.24
N ASP A 357 4.25 50.49 -22.21
CA ASP A 357 4.19 49.64 -23.40
C ASP A 357 4.66 50.36 -24.68
N LEU A 358 5.25 51.55 -24.54
CA LEU A 358 5.78 52.32 -25.66
C LEU A 358 6.86 51.56 -26.43
N PRO A 359 6.92 51.69 -27.77
CA PRO A 359 7.98 51.10 -28.57
C PRO A 359 9.37 51.61 -28.19
N TRP A 360 10.37 50.74 -28.32
CA TRP A 360 11.77 51.03 -27.95
C TRP A 360 12.39 52.23 -28.70
N TRP A 361 11.93 52.54 -29.91
CA TRP A 361 12.36 53.68 -30.72
C TRP A 361 11.88 55.04 -30.19
N PHE A 362 10.91 55.06 -29.26
CA PHE A 362 10.43 56.26 -28.59
C PHE A 362 11.31 56.59 -27.37
N LEU A 363 12.61 56.85 -27.63
CA LEU A 363 13.59 57.35 -26.66
C LEU A 363 13.77 56.51 -25.39
N GLY A 364 13.44 55.22 -25.41
CA GLY A 364 13.57 54.34 -24.23
C GLY A 364 12.62 54.68 -23.07
N LEU A 365 11.64 55.56 -23.26
CA LEU A 365 10.66 55.98 -22.22
C LEU A 365 9.98 54.79 -21.54
N ARG A 366 9.79 53.69 -22.29
CA ARG A 366 9.28 52.42 -21.78
C ARG A 366 9.98 51.93 -20.50
N TYR A 367 11.29 52.12 -20.36
CA TYR A 367 12.06 51.69 -19.18
C TYR A 367 12.00 52.68 -18.01
N VAL A 368 11.63 53.93 -18.29
CA VAL A 368 11.48 54.98 -17.25
C VAL A 368 10.08 54.90 -16.62
N PHE A 369 9.06 54.58 -17.42
CA PHE A 369 7.66 54.50 -16.99
C PHE A 369 7.17 53.08 -16.70
N GLY A 370 8.05 52.09 -16.77
CA GLY A 370 7.73 50.70 -16.45
C GLY A 370 8.93 49.91 -15.95
N SER A 371 8.70 49.07 -14.95
CA SER A 371 9.65 48.13 -14.36
C SER A 371 9.24 46.70 -14.72
N ASP A 372 10.21 45.87 -15.08
CA ASP A 372 10.01 44.44 -15.31
C ASP A 372 10.23 43.71 -13.97
N VAL A 373 9.15 43.22 -13.38
CA VAL A 373 9.19 42.38 -12.18
C VAL A 373 9.18 40.92 -12.63
N LYS A 374 10.25 40.21 -12.26
CA LYS A 374 10.38 38.76 -12.51
C LYS A 374 10.14 38.03 -11.20
N TYR A 375 9.09 37.23 -11.15
CA TYR A 375 8.86 36.28 -10.07
C TYR A 375 9.29 34.89 -10.55
N ASN A 376 10.30 34.30 -9.90
CA ASN A 376 10.71 32.92 -10.11
C ASN A 376 10.36 32.12 -8.86
N THR A 377 9.24 31.41 -8.91
CA THR A 377 8.78 30.57 -7.81
C THR A 377 9.11 29.12 -8.15
N LYS A 378 9.91 28.48 -7.29
CA LYS A 378 10.25 27.06 -7.43
C LYS A 378 9.56 26.28 -6.32
N THR A 379 8.57 25.48 -6.69
CA THR A 379 7.86 24.62 -5.76
C THR A 379 8.30 23.19 -5.96
N GLU A 380 8.55 22.46 -4.89
CA GLU A 380 8.86 21.02 -4.96
C GLU A 380 7.83 20.21 -4.20
N LEU A 381 7.31 19.18 -4.86
CA LEU A 381 6.41 18.18 -4.28
C LEU A 381 7.21 16.94 -3.89
N ILE A 382 7.33 16.66 -2.60
CA ILE A 382 7.89 15.41 -2.06
C ILE A 382 6.76 14.41 -1.80
N VAL A 383 7.02 13.16 -2.15
CA VAL A 383 6.19 12.02 -1.75
C VAL A 383 6.97 11.14 -0.77
N LEU A 384 6.52 11.14 0.48
CA LEU A 384 7.03 10.28 1.54
C LEU A 384 6.13 9.06 1.67
N LEU A 385 6.73 7.89 1.83
CA LEU A 385 6.03 6.62 1.97
C LEU A 385 6.44 5.92 3.26
N LYS A 386 5.47 5.36 3.96
CA LYS A 386 5.65 4.43 5.07
C LYS A 386 4.90 3.13 4.79
N VAL A 387 5.53 2.01 5.10
CA VAL A 387 4.91 0.69 5.00
C VAL A 387 4.87 -0.01 6.34
N GLU A 388 3.75 -0.63 6.66
CA GLU A 388 3.53 -1.39 7.88
C GLU A 388 2.82 -2.71 7.56
N LEU A 389 3.41 -3.84 7.94
CA LEU A 389 2.71 -5.12 7.88
C LEU A 389 1.72 -5.21 9.04
N LEU A 390 0.48 -5.52 8.70
CA LEU A 390 -0.55 -5.80 9.70
C LEU A 390 -0.51 -7.25 10.12
N GLU A 391 -0.75 -7.46 11.41
CA GLU A 391 -0.84 -8.80 11.98
C GLU A 391 -2.02 -9.59 11.38
N PRO A 392 -1.82 -10.88 11.04
CA PRO A 392 -2.89 -11.75 10.59
C PRO A 392 -4.08 -11.75 11.56
N ILE A 393 -5.28 -12.01 11.02
CA ILE A 393 -6.51 -12.00 11.84
C ILE A 393 -6.41 -13.04 12.96
N ARG A 394 -5.77 -14.20 12.70
CA ARG A 394 -5.53 -15.25 13.70
C ARG A 394 -4.81 -14.70 14.95
N ASP A 395 -3.70 -14.00 14.77
CA ASP A 395 -2.89 -13.50 15.88
C ASP A 395 -3.61 -12.41 16.68
N ARG A 396 -4.39 -11.58 15.99
CA ARG A 396 -5.25 -10.57 16.62
C ARG A 396 -6.35 -11.20 17.47
N MET A 397 -6.93 -12.32 17.03
CA MET A 397 -7.92 -13.06 17.83
C MET A 397 -7.30 -13.70 19.07
N LEU A 398 -6.11 -14.31 18.95
CA LEU A 398 -5.39 -14.92 20.07
C LEU A 398 -5.08 -13.88 21.15
N ARG A 399 -4.50 -12.74 20.78
CA ARG A 399 -4.19 -11.64 21.73
C ARG A 399 -5.42 -11.09 22.42
N ARG A 400 -6.54 -10.94 21.72
CA ARG A 400 -7.79 -10.45 22.32
C ARG A 400 -8.26 -11.36 23.45
N THR A 401 -8.14 -12.67 23.26
CA THR A 401 -8.50 -13.68 24.25
C THR A 401 -7.57 -13.59 25.47
N THR A 402 -6.26 -13.59 25.24
CA THR A 402 -5.25 -13.45 26.31
C THR A 402 -5.41 -12.14 27.10
N ARG A 403 -5.71 -11.02 26.43
CA ARG A 403 -5.97 -9.74 27.09
C ARG A 403 -7.20 -9.82 28.00
N GLN A 404 -8.26 -10.47 27.55
CA GLN A 404 -9.47 -10.64 28.34
C GLN A 404 -9.22 -11.50 29.59
N GLU A 405 -8.42 -12.55 29.45
CA GLU A 405 -7.99 -13.40 30.58
C GLU A 405 -7.14 -12.62 31.60
N LEU A 406 -6.20 -11.79 31.13
CA LEU A 406 -5.39 -10.90 31.97
C LEU A 406 -6.24 -9.87 32.74
N ILE A 407 -7.26 -9.30 32.10
CA ILE A 407 -8.19 -8.37 32.77
C ILE A 407 -8.99 -9.11 33.84
N ASN A 408 -9.48 -10.31 33.52
CA ASN A 408 -10.26 -11.12 34.45
C ASN A 408 -9.41 -11.61 35.63
N SER A 409 -8.14 -11.96 35.41
CA SER A 409 -7.23 -12.36 36.49
C SER A 409 -6.90 -11.19 37.41
N LYS A 410 -6.62 -9.99 36.86
CA LYS A 410 -6.43 -8.77 37.66
C LYS A 410 -7.66 -8.38 38.47
N ARG A 411 -8.87 -8.49 37.90
CA ARG A 411 -10.13 -8.24 38.64
C ARG A 411 -10.29 -9.19 39.82
N LYS A 412 -10.02 -10.49 39.63
CA LYS A 412 -10.08 -11.49 40.71
C LYS A 412 -9.01 -11.25 41.77
N ALA A 413 -7.81 -10.84 41.40
CA ALA A 413 -6.75 -10.49 42.36
C ALA A 413 -7.15 -9.28 43.21
N ASN A 414 -7.61 -8.20 42.57
CA ASN A 414 -8.07 -7.01 43.28
C ASN A 414 -9.27 -7.30 44.20
N GLN A 415 -10.20 -8.17 43.81
CA GLN A 415 -11.30 -8.60 44.69
C GLN A 415 -10.79 -9.33 45.94
N ARG A 416 -9.82 -10.24 45.79
CA ARG A 416 -9.21 -10.95 46.93
C ARG A 416 -8.46 -10.01 47.86
N ASP A 417 -7.80 -8.99 47.32
CA ASP A 417 -7.08 -7.99 48.11
C ASP A 417 -8.05 -7.10 48.89
N PHE A 418 -9.20 -6.77 48.29
CA PHE A 418 -10.30 -6.04 48.96
C PHE A 418 -10.94 -6.87 50.08
N GLU A 419 -11.11 -8.18 49.88
CA GLU A 419 -11.65 -9.10 50.89
C GLU A 419 -10.67 -9.37 52.04
N LYS A 420 -9.36 -9.23 51.82
CA LYS A 420 -8.32 -9.44 52.85
C LYS A 420 -8.04 -8.21 53.71
N ASN A 421 -8.49 -7.02 53.32
CA ASN A 421 -8.22 -5.76 54.01
C ASN A 421 -9.54 -4.97 54.18
N PRO A 422 -10.45 -5.42 55.06
CA PRO A 422 -11.78 -4.83 55.25
C PRO A 422 -11.78 -3.42 55.85
#